data_AF-A0A1H3PRL2-F1
#
_entry.id   AF-A0A1H3PRL2-F1
#
_cell.length_a   1.000
_cell.length_b   1.000
_cell.length_c   1.000
_cell.angle_alpha   90.00
_cell.angle_beta   90.00
_cell.angle_gamma   90.00
#
_symmetry.space_group_name_H-M   'P 1'
#
loop_
_entity.id
_entity.type
_entity.pdbx_description
1 polymer ?
#
loop_
_entity_poly.entity_id
_entity_poly.type
_entity_poly.pdbx_seq_one_letter_code
_entity_poly.pdbx_strand_id
1 'polypeptide(L)'
;MTLKSYRVPGTIPKKVNSLKKFLRYIGIGVFLGWSVALLVNFSIYQHTTYQETWVHPVVDGILFMAVMLALYFGMLTLYEKKQAGASVALAVLGVFSILLAVFYFL
;
A
#
# COMPACT_ATOMS: atom_id res chain seq x y z
N MET A 1 -23.03 2.01 42.11
CA MET A 1 -21.73 1.31 42.29
C MET A 1 -20.98 1.37 40.96
N THR A 2 -20.13 2.38 40.77
CA THR A 2 -19.42 2.66 39.50
C THR A 2 -18.02 2.04 39.54
N LEU A 3 -17.79 1.01 38.72
CA LEU A 3 -16.49 0.36 38.58
C LEU A 3 -15.53 1.29 37.83
N LYS A 4 -14.60 1.90 38.57
CA LYS A 4 -13.51 2.71 38.03
C LYS A 4 -12.46 1.75 37.47
N SER A 5 -12.40 1.57 36.15
CA SER A 5 -11.39 0.73 35.52
C SER A 5 -10.01 1.38 35.68
N TYR A 6 -9.14 0.78 36.50
CA TYR A 6 -7.74 1.19 36.62
C TYR A 6 -7.00 0.83 35.32
N ARG A 7 -6.75 1.83 34.47
CA ARG A 7 -5.84 1.71 33.33
C ARG A 7 -4.42 1.92 33.85
N VAL A 8 -3.63 0.85 33.94
CA VAL A 8 -2.20 0.93 34.29
C VAL A 8 -1.48 1.73 33.19
N PRO A 9 -0.86 2.88 33.51
CA PRO A 9 -0.11 3.66 32.54
C PRO A 9 1.30 3.09 32.38
N GLY A 10 1.76 2.91 31.14
CA GLY A 10 3.20 3.00 30.85
C GLY A 10 3.88 1.86 30.10
N THR A 11 3.23 0.73 29.78
CA THR A 11 3.89 -0.32 28.98
C THR A 11 3.10 -0.62 27.72
N ILE A 12 3.57 -0.08 26.59
CA ILE A 12 3.11 -0.54 25.28
C ILE A 12 3.54 -2.02 25.16
N PRO A 13 2.61 -2.97 24.98
CA PRO A 13 2.95 -4.39 24.96
C PRO A 13 3.94 -4.68 23.83
N LYS A 14 5.07 -5.33 24.16
CA LYS A 14 6.18 -5.70 23.25
C LYS A 14 5.70 -6.31 21.91
N LYS A 15 4.57 -7.04 21.94
CA LYS A 15 3.90 -7.68 20.80
C LYS A 15 3.44 -6.69 19.72
N VAL A 16 2.96 -5.51 20.11
CA VAL A 16 2.47 -4.46 19.18
C VAL A 16 3.62 -3.88 18.36
N ASN A 17 4.82 -3.79 18.94
CA ASN A 17 5.98 -3.24 18.25
C ASN A 17 6.53 -4.21 17.19
N SER A 18 6.43 -5.53 17.43
CA SER A 18 6.84 -6.55 16.46
C SER A 18 5.93 -6.56 15.22
N LEU A 19 4.62 -6.48 15.41
CA LEU A 19 3.65 -6.46 14.31
C LEU A 19 3.85 -5.25 13.38
N LYS A 20 4.10 -4.07 13.96
CA LYS A 20 4.36 -2.85 13.18
C LYS A 20 5.62 -2.97 12.32
N LYS A 21 6.70 -3.53 12.88
CA LYS A 21 7.93 -3.80 12.13
C LYS A 21 7.67 -4.80 11.00
N PHE A 22 6.95 -5.88 11.28
CA PHE A 22 6.57 -6.88 10.29
C PHE A 22 5.78 -6.27 9.13
N LEU A 23 4.76 -5.45 9.41
CA LEU A 23 3.97 -4.76 8.39
C LEU A 23 4.85 -3.87 7.50
N ARG A 24 5.84 -3.15 8.05
CA ARG A 24 6.76 -2.33 7.25
C ARG A 24 7.60 -3.19 6.30
N TYR A 25 8.11 -4.33 6.77
CA TYR A 25 8.89 -5.24 5.93
C TYR A 25 8.06 -5.95 4.87
N ILE A 26 6.79 -6.25 5.14
CA ILE A 26 5.89 -6.80 4.11
C ILE A 26 5.78 -5.84 2.93
N GLY A 27 5.54 -4.55 3.17
CA GLY A 27 5.42 -3.56 2.08
C GLY A 27 6.66 -3.54 1.19
N ILE A 28 7.85 -3.52 1.80
CA ILE A 28 9.13 -3.56 1.08
C ILE A 28 9.30 -4.88 0.32
N GLY A 29 8.98 -6.00 0.96
CA GLY A 29 9.06 -7.33 0.34
C GLY A 29 8.14 -7.48 -0.86
N VAL A 30 6.91 -6.95 -0.78
CA VAL A 30 5.96 -6.92 -1.90
C VAL A 30 6.51 -6.05 -3.04
N PHE A 31 7.03 -4.86 -2.75
CA PHE A 31 7.63 -4.00 -3.77
C PHE A 31 8.81 -4.66 -4.49
N LEU A 32 9.75 -5.24 -3.73
CA LEU A 32 10.92 -5.92 -4.29
C LEU A 32 10.53 -7.17 -5.07
N GLY A 33 9.67 -8.01 -4.48
CA GLY A 33 9.20 -9.24 -5.12
C GLY A 33 8.45 -8.97 -6.43
N TRP A 34 7.60 -7.93 -6.43
CA TRP A 34 6.90 -7.52 -7.64
C TRP A 34 7.85 -6.96 -8.70
N SER A 35 8.81 -6.12 -8.31
CA SER A 35 9.78 -5.53 -9.24
C SER A 35 10.64 -6.61 -9.90
N VAL A 36 11.11 -7.60 -9.12
CA VAL A 36 11.86 -8.74 -9.63
C VAL A 36 10.98 -9.61 -10.54
N ALA A 37 9.74 -9.89 -10.13
CA ALA A 37 8.81 -10.66 -10.95
C ALA A 37 8.56 -9.98 -12.30
N LEU A 38 8.40 -8.66 -12.32
CA LEU A 38 8.22 -7.91 -13.56
C LEU A 38 9.45 -8.01 -14.46
N LEU A 39 10.66 -7.83 -13.91
CA LEU A 39 11.91 -7.92 -14.67
C LEU A 39 12.12 -9.30 -15.29
N VAL A 40 11.88 -10.37 -14.52
CA VAL A 40 12.06 -11.75 -14.99
C VAL A 40 11.04 -12.13 -16.05
N ASN A 41 9.81 -11.64 -15.92
CA ASN A 41 8.73 -11.96 -16.86
C ASN A 41 8.61 -10.96 -18.02
N PHE A 42 9.51 -9.97 -18.11
CA PHE A 42 9.36 -8.88 -19.06
C PHE A 42 9.35 -9.35 -20.52
N SER A 43 10.16 -10.34 -20.88
CA SER A 43 10.19 -10.88 -22.25
C SER A 43 8.83 -11.43 -22.70
N ILE A 44 8.03 -11.96 -21.77
CA ILE A 44 6.69 -12.48 -22.06
C ILE A 44 5.72 -11.34 -22.37
N TYR A 45 5.84 -10.22 -21.64
CA TYR A 45 4.95 -9.06 -21.80
C TYR A 45 5.21 -8.28 -23.09
N GLN A 46 6.47 -8.27 -23.59
CA GLN A 46 6.83 -7.62 -24.84
C GLN A 46 6.09 -8.20 -26.07
N HIS A 47 5.74 -9.48 -26.05
CA HIS A 47 5.11 -10.15 -27.18
C HIS A 47 3.59 -10.19 -27.13
N THR A 48 2.99 -9.81 -25.99
CA THR A 48 1.56 -10.03 -25.71
C THR A 48 0.76 -8.74 -25.56
N THR A 49 1.42 -7.58 -25.43
CA THR A 49 0.71 -6.33 -25.13
C THR A 49 1.10 -5.20 -26.08
N TYR A 50 0.13 -4.66 -26.81
CA TYR A 50 0.23 -3.31 -27.39
C TYR A 50 0.02 -2.32 -26.24
N GLN A 51 1.11 -1.96 -25.58
CA GLN A 51 1.10 -1.16 -24.36
C GLN A 51 1.30 0.31 -24.71
N GLU A 52 0.33 1.17 -24.39
CA GLU A 52 0.54 2.62 -24.34
C GLU A 52 1.40 2.95 -23.12
N THR A 53 2.72 2.90 -23.30
CA THR A 53 3.68 3.27 -22.26
C THR A 53 4.13 4.69 -22.43
N TRP A 54 4.33 5.38 -21.31
CA TRP A 54 4.82 6.75 -21.32
C TRP A 54 6.33 6.79 -21.59
N VAL A 55 7.08 5.81 -21.06
CA VAL A 55 8.54 5.72 -21.26
C VAL A 55 8.96 4.29 -21.63
N HIS A 56 8.69 3.33 -20.77
CA HIS A 56 9.02 1.92 -21.00
C HIS A 56 8.23 1.04 -20.03
N PRO A 57 7.62 -0.09 -20.44
CA PRO A 57 6.70 -0.82 -19.58
C PRO A 57 7.29 -1.31 -18.25
N VAL A 58 8.59 -1.63 -18.23
CA VAL A 58 9.31 -1.92 -16.98
C VAL A 58 9.36 -0.70 -16.06
N VAL A 59 9.69 0.45 -16.62
CA VAL A 59 9.87 1.69 -15.85
C VAL A 59 8.52 2.16 -15.31
N ASP A 60 7.50 2.18 -16.17
CA ASP A 60 6.13 2.54 -15.81
C ASP A 60 5.58 1.60 -14.72
N GLY A 61 5.86 0.30 -14.83
CA GLY A 61 5.50 -0.68 -13.82
C GLY A 61 6.19 -0.43 -12.47
N ILE A 62 7.51 -0.26 -12.46
CA ILE A 62 8.26 0.00 -11.22
C ILE A 62 7.79 1.31 -10.57
N LEU A 63 7.55 2.35 -11.38
CA LEU A 63 6.97 3.62 -10.92
C LEU A 63 5.61 3.42 -10.28
N PHE A 64 4.73 2.65 -10.92
CA PHE A 64 3.41 2.32 -10.37
C PHE A 64 3.53 1.66 -8.99
N MET A 65 4.39 0.65 -8.85
CA MET A 65 4.59 0.02 -7.55
C MET A 65 5.29 0.90 -6.51
N ALA A 66 6.17 1.81 -6.94
CA ALA A 66 6.76 2.79 -6.03
C ALA A 66 5.68 3.75 -5.46
N VAL A 67 4.73 4.19 -6.29
CA VAL A 67 3.57 4.97 -5.85
C VAL A 67 2.71 4.17 -4.87
N MET A 68 2.44 2.89 -5.16
CA MET A 68 1.69 2.02 -4.25
C MET A 68 2.40 1.82 -2.91
N LEU A 69 3.74 1.68 -2.92
CA LEU A 69 4.53 1.60 -1.69
C LEU A 69 4.47 2.89 -0.87
N ALA A 70 4.54 4.05 -1.53
CA ALA A 70 4.39 5.35 -0.88
C ALA A 70 3.00 5.51 -0.25
N LEU A 71 1.93 5.11 -0.96
CA LEU A 71 0.57 5.08 -0.42
C LEU A 71 0.48 4.13 0.78
N TYR A 72 1.05 2.94 0.69
CA TYR A 72 1.08 1.98 1.79
C TYR A 72 1.72 2.57 3.05
N PHE A 73 2.90 3.16 2.95
CA PHE A 73 3.56 3.78 4.10
C PHE A 73 2.84 5.03 4.61
N GLY A 74 2.28 5.84 3.70
CA GLY A 74 1.43 6.98 4.05
C GLY A 74 0.21 6.55 4.86
N MET A 75 -0.46 5.49 4.43
CA MET A 75 -1.62 4.90 5.11
C MET A 75 -1.24 4.28 6.46
N LEU A 76 -0.12 3.57 6.52
CA LEU A 76 0.39 3.00 7.78
C LEU A 76 0.66 4.12 8.81
N THR A 77 1.30 5.21 8.37
CA THR A 77 1.60 6.38 9.21
C THR A 77 0.33 7.11 9.65
N LEU A 78 -0.63 7.25 8.73
CA LEU A 78 -1.91 7.87 9.01
C LEU A 78 -2.73 7.04 10.01
N TYR A 79 -2.74 5.72 9.86
CA TYR A 79 -3.41 4.80 10.78
C TYR A 79 -2.82 4.87 12.18
N GLU A 80 -1.50 4.98 12.30
CA GLU A 80 -0.83 5.13 13.60
C GLU A 80 -1.17 6.45 14.31
N LYS A 81 -1.44 7.52 13.56
CA LYS A 81 -1.77 8.84 14.12
C LYS A 81 -3.26 9.04 14.34
N LYS A 82 -4.09 8.65 13.37
CA LYS A 82 -5.54 8.90 13.29
C LYS A 82 -6.21 7.76 12.51
N GLN A 83 -6.62 6.71 13.21
CA GLN A 83 -7.28 5.54 12.60
C GLN A 83 -8.50 5.91 11.74
N ALA A 84 -9.38 6.79 12.24
CA ALA A 84 -10.54 7.26 11.48
C ALA A 84 -10.14 7.98 10.18
N GLY A 85 -9.04 8.73 10.20
CA GLY A 85 -8.50 9.39 9.00
C GLY A 85 -8.01 8.39 7.97
N ALA A 86 -7.43 7.27 8.39
CA ALA A 86 -7.02 6.20 7.48
C ALA A 86 -8.24 5.53 6.81
N SER A 87 -9.31 5.26 7.54
CA SER A 87 -10.54 4.70 6.95
C SER A 87 -11.16 5.62 5.89
N VAL A 88 -11.23 6.93 6.18
CA VAL A 88 -11.74 7.93 5.23
C VAL A 88 -10.83 8.03 4.01
N ALA A 89 -9.51 8.09 4.20
CA ALA A 89 -8.56 8.15 3.09
C ALA A 89 -8.68 6.93 2.17
N LEU A 90 -8.81 5.71 2.72
CA LEU A 90 -9.02 4.49 1.93
C LEU A 90 -10.34 4.52 1.17
N ALA A 91 -11.43 4.99 1.79
CA ALA A 91 -12.72 5.11 1.13
C ALA A 91 -12.64 6.09 -0.06
N VAL A 92 -12.03 7.26 0.15
CA VAL A 92 -11.86 8.28 -0.90
C VAL A 92 -10.97 7.75 -2.04
N LEU A 93 -9.83 7.13 -1.72
CA LEU A 93 -8.94 6.54 -2.73
C LEU A 93 -9.61 5.40 -3.50
N GLY A 94 -10.45 4.59 -2.82
CA GLY A 94 -11.24 3.53 -3.44
C GLY A 94 -12.27 4.08 -4.42
N VAL A 95 -13.05 5.08 -4.00
CA VAL A 95 -14.02 5.76 -4.88
C VAL A 95 -13.32 6.40 -6.08
N PHE A 96 -12.22 7.10 -5.84
CA PHE A 96 -11.44 7.74 -6.91
C PHE A 96 -10.89 6.71 -7.91
N SER A 97 -10.40 5.57 -7.43
CA SER A 97 -9.93 4.47 -8.28
C SER A 97 -11.06 3.89 -9.15
N ILE A 98 -12.27 3.74 -8.58
CA ILE A 98 -13.44 3.26 -9.33
C ILE A 98 -13.84 4.27 -10.40
N LEU A 99 -13.89 5.57 -10.07
CA LEU A 99 -14.24 6.62 -11.02
C LEU A 99 -13.24 6.69 -12.17
N LEU A 100 -11.94 6.58 -11.88
CA LEU A 100 -10.90 6.48 -12.91
C LEU A 100 -11.11 5.25 -13.78
N ALA A 101 -11.36 4.08 -13.19
CA ALA A 101 -11.59 2.85 -13.95
C ALA A 101 -12.80 3.01 -14.89
N VAL A 102 -13.91 3.55 -14.41
CA VAL A 102 -15.10 3.82 -15.23
C VAL A 102 -14.79 4.81 -16.34
N PHE A 103 -14.08 5.89 -16.06
CA PHE A 103 -13.77 6.91 -17.08
C PHE A 103 -12.83 6.40 -18.19
N TYR A 104 -11.87 5.52 -17.87
CA TYR A 104 -10.90 5.01 -18.84
C TYR A 104 -11.36 3.74 -19.59
N PHE A 105 -12.28 2.95 -19.03
CA PHE A 105 -12.75 1.69 -19.62
C PHE A 105 -14.15 1.75 -20.27
N LEU A 106 -14.90 2.83 -20.07
CA LEU A 106 -16.26 3.01 -20.61
C LEU A 106 -16.25 4.08 -21.70
#